data_AF-A0A285KA54-F1
#
_entry.id   AF-A0A285KA54-F1
#
_cell.length_a   1.000
_cell.length_b   1.000
_cell.length_c   1.000
_cell.angle_alpha   90.00
_cell.angle_beta   90.00
_cell.angle_gamma   90.00
#
_symmetry.space_group_name_H-M   'P 1'
#
loop_
_entity.id
_entity.type
_entity.pdbx_description
1 polymer ?
#
loop_
_entity_poly.entity_id
_entity_poly.type
_entity_poly.pdbx_seq_one_letter_code
_entity_poly.pdbx_strand_id
1 'polypeptide(L)'
;MLADVGAGSWQPERDATNWVRLNLVAHHMQAQTVLRRVDDVSKTWLELEGIVKQHRLPERALFALYTASLGLKVRRTVYEKDAEIEVGTANRDLRLLVSAGLLAPQGETKGRYYVGTPELRDIRKGVVGERPQPRNPYGTSRPRRTV
;
A
#
# COMPACT_ATOMS: atom_id res chain seq x y z
N MET A 1 3.90 24.39 21.98
CA MET A 1 4.48 23.17 21.33
C MET A 1 5.57 22.67 22.26
N LEU A 2 5.47 21.45 22.83
CA LEU A 2 6.37 20.69 23.75
C LEU A 2 7.26 21.40 24.81
N ALA A 3 7.77 22.61 24.57
CA ALA A 3 8.56 23.42 25.48
C ALA A 3 7.78 23.84 26.75
N ASP A 4 6.46 24.01 26.64
CA ASP A 4 5.64 24.50 27.76
C ASP A 4 5.37 23.45 28.84
N VAL A 5 5.50 22.15 28.52
CA VAL A 5 5.21 21.06 29.46
C VAL A 5 6.46 20.52 30.15
N GLY A 6 7.64 20.61 29.52
CA GLY A 6 8.86 20.00 30.04
C GLY A 6 9.64 20.83 31.06
N ALA A 7 9.82 22.15 30.85
CA ALA A 7 10.68 23.08 31.63
C ALA A 7 11.96 22.52 32.32
N GLY A 8 12.50 21.39 31.88
CA GLY A 8 13.65 20.72 32.51
C GLY A 8 13.41 20.05 33.87
N SER A 9 12.18 20.04 34.43
CA SER A 9 11.88 19.43 35.73
C SER A 9 10.44 18.93 35.84
N TRP A 10 10.20 17.90 36.67
CA TRP A 10 8.86 17.36 36.94
C TRP A 10 7.98 18.39 37.65
N GLN A 11 6.82 18.73 37.06
CA GLN A 11 5.85 19.70 37.60
C GLN A 11 4.45 19.07 37.61
N PRO A 12 4.02 18.45 38.74
CA PRO A 12 2.76 17.72 38.82
C PRO A 12 1.50 18.61 38.68
N GLU A 13 1.65 19.93 38.80
CA GLU A 13 0.56 20.90 38.64
C GLU A 13 0.29 21.27 37.17
N ARG A 14 1.12 20.82 36.22
CA ARG A 14 0.96 21.14 34.80
C ARG A 14 -0.06 20.23 34.09
N ASP A 15 -0.85 20.86 33.23
CA ASP A 15 -1.91 20.19 32.48
C ASP A 15 -1.36 19.34 31.31
N ALA A 16 -1.43 18.02 31.45
CA ALA A 16 -1.04 17.05 30.42
C ALA A 16 -2.08 16.92 29.29
N THR A 17 -3.24 17.58 29.36
CA THR A 17 -4.34 17.46 28.39
C THR A 17 -3.90 17.67 26.95
N ASN A 18 -3.01 18.64 26.70
CA ASN A 18 -2.49 18.90 25.36
C ASN A 18 -1.59 17.76 24.85
N TRP A 19 -0.82 17.12 25.74
CA TRP A 19 0.00 15.97 25.40
C TRP A 19 -0.86 14.74 25.14
N VAL A 20 -1.85 14.45 25.99
CA VAL A 20 -2.80 13.36 25.78
C VAL A 20 -3.58 13.54 24.48
N ARG A 21 -4.07 14.76 24.20
CA ARG A 21 -4.76 15.09 22.94
C ARG A 21 -3.88 14.86 21.73
N LEU A 22 -2.60 15.26 21.79
CA LEU A 22 -1.65 15.05 20.70
C LEU A 22 -1.44 13.55 20.43
N ASN A 23 -1.29 12.73 21.47
CA ASN A 23 -1.16 11.27 21.33
C ASN A 23 -2.41 10.66 20.71
N LEU A 24 -3.61 11.07 21.13
CA LEU A 24 -4.87 10.60 20.56
C LEU A 24 -5.01 10.95 19.07
N VAL A 25 -4.64 12.17 18.68
CA VAL A 25 -4.61 12.57 17.26
C VAL A 25 -3.64 11.69 16.48
N ALA A 26 -2.42 11.51 16.98
CA ALA A 26 -1.39 10.72 16.30
C ALA A 26 -1.83 9.27 16.09
N HIS A 27 -2.31 8.60 17.14
CA HIS A 27 -2.78 7.22 17.05
C HIS A 27 -4.03 7.08 16.16
N HIS A 28 -4.95 8.05 16.20
CA HIS A 28 -6.11 8.05 15.33
C HIS A 28 -5.72 8.21 13.84
N MET A 29 -4.74 9.06 13.54
CA MET A 29 -4.21 9.19 12.17
C MET A 29 -3.44 7.94 11.72
N GLN A 30 -2.69 7.30 12.62
CA GLN A 30 -2.02 6.03 12.35
C GLN A 30 -3.04 4.91 12.04
N ALA A 31 -4.09 4.78 12.85
CA ALA A 31 -5.15 3.79 12.63
C ALA A 31 -5.85 3.98 11.28
N GLN A 32 -6.19 5.23 10.94
CA GLN A 32 -6.75 5.56 9.62
C GLN A 32 -5.78 5.21 8.48
N THR A 33 -4.48 5.43 8.66
CA THR A 33 -3.47 5.09 7.67
C THR A 33 -3.41 3.58 7.41
N VAL A 34 -3.50 2.76 8.47
CA VAL A 34 -3.54 1.30 8.34
C VAL A 34 -4.82 0.85 7.63
N LEU A 35 -5.98 1.35 8.04
CA LEU A 35 -7.27 1.02 7.42
C LEU A 35 -7.27 1.33 5.92
N ARG A 36 -6.72 2.47 5.52
CA ARG A 36 -6.60 2.84 4.10
C ARG A 36 -5.75 1.87 3.32
N ARG A 37 -4.61 1.46 3.87
CA ARG A 37 -3.74 0.50 3.19
C ARG A 37 -4.48 -0.80 2.91
N VAL A 38 -5.29 -1.29 3.85
CA VAL A 38 -6.11 -2.50 3.66
C VAL A 38 -7.15 -2.31 2.54
N ASP A 39 -7.83 -1.16 2.52
CA ASP A 39 -8.78 -0.81 1.45
C ASP A 39 -8.09 -0.71 0.08
N ASP A 40 -6.93 -0.08 0.01
CA ASP A 40 -6.15 0.05 -1.23
C ASP A 40 -5.69 -1.30 -1.77
N VAL A 41 -5.26 -2.21 -0.89
CA VAL A 41 -4.90 -3.57 -1.29
C VAL A 41 -6.12 -4.26 -1.89
N SER A 42 -7.27 -4.18 -1.23
CA SER A 42 -8.51 -4.82 -1.67
C SER A 42 -8.98 -4.28 -3.02
N LYS A 43 -9.00 -2.96 -3.20
CA LYS A 43 -9.37 -2.31 -4.47
C LYS A 43 -8.38 -2.63 -5.59
N THR A 44 -7.08 -2.54 -5.32
CA THR A 44 -6.05 -2.89 -6.30
C THR A 44 -6.22 -4.35 -6.74
N TRP A 45 -6.51 -5.25 -5.81
CA TRP A 45 -6.72 -6.67 -6.12
C TRP A 45 -7.93 -6.88 -7.04
N LEU A 46 -9.07 -6.25 -6.74
CA LEU A 46 -10.29 -6.34 -7.56
C LEU A 46 -10.08 -5.82 -8.99
N GLU A 47 -9.38 -4.70 -9.15
CA GLU A 47 -9.05 -4.16 -10.49
C GLU A 47 -8.17 -5.14 -11.28
N LEU A 48 -7.19 -5.75 -10.62
CA LEU A 48 -6.32 -6.75 -11.25
C LEU A 48 -7.08 -8.04 -11.60
N GLU A 49 -8.07 -8.45 -10.83
CA GLU A 49 -8.97 -9.57 -11.18
C GLU A 49 -9.72 -9.28 -12.49
N GLY A 50 -10.17 -8.03 -12.69
CA GLY A 50 -10.78 -7.58 -13.93
C GLY A 50 -9.86 -7.79 -15.14
N ILE A 51 -8.59 -7.39 -15.00
CA ILE A 51 -7.56 -7.56 -16.04
C ILE A 51 -7.27 -9.02 -16.31
N VAL A 52 -7.13 -9.84 -15.26
CA VAL A 52 -6.90 -11.27 -15.41
C VAL A 52 -8.03 -11.92 -16.20
N LYS A 53 -9.29 -11.56 -15.91
CA LYS A 53 -10.46 -12.03 -16.67
C LYS A 53 -10.44 -11.52 -18.12
N GLN A 54 -10.17 -10.24 -18.35
CA GLN A 54 -10.13 -9.61 -19.67
C GLN A 54 -9.10 -10.27 -20.60
N HIS A 55 -7.90 -10.55 -20.09
CA HIS A 55 -6.82 -11.18 -20.85
C HIS A 55 -6.88 -12.72 -20.83
N ARG A 56 -7.90 -13.31 -20.17
CA ARG A 56 -8.07 -14.77 -19.99
C ARG A 56 -6.82 -15.43 -19.40
N LEU A 57 -6.21 -14.75 -18.43
CA LEU A 57 -5.04 -15.20 -17.70
C LEU A 57 -5.46 -16.15 -16.57
N PRO A 58 -4.56 -17.02 -16.09
CA PRO A 58 -4.85 -17.82 -14.91
C PRO A 58 -4.94 -16.92 -13.66
N GLU A 59 -5.89 -17.20 -12.77
CA GLU A 59 -6.14 -16.38 -11.56
C GLU A 59 -4.89 -16.20 -10.68
N ARG A 60 -4.06 -17.24 -10.57
CA ARG A 60 -2.76 -17.18 -9.87
C ARG A 60 -1.81 -16.09 -10.37
N ALA A 61 -1.99 -15.58 -11.60
CA ALA A 61 -1.20 -14.46 -12.11
C ALA A 61 -1.36 -13.18 -11.27
N LEU A 62 -2.42 -13.08 -10.46
CA LEU A 62 -2.64 -11.98 -9.53
C LEU A 62 -1.45 -11.76 -8.59
N PHE A 63 -0.76 -12.82 -8.14
CA PHE A 63 0.42 -12.67 -7.27
C PHE A 63 1.55 -11.88 -7.95
N ALA A 64 1.83 -12.19 -9.22
CA ALA A 64 2.82 -11.46 -10.01
C ALA A 64 2.35 -10.03 -10.32
N LEU A 65 1.10 -9.87 -10.76
CA LEU A 65 0.54 -8.57 -11.14
C LEU A 65 0.43 -7.62 -9.96
N TYR A 66 0.03 -8.11 -8.79
CA TYR A 66 -0.02 -7.31 -7.56
C TYR A 66 1.38 -6.83 -7.17
N THR A 67 2.36 -7.72 -7.13
CA THR A 67 3.76 -7.35 -6.86
C THR A 67 4.27 -6.30 -7.85
N ALA A 68 3.98 -6.48 -9.13
CA ALA A 68 4.38 -5.55 -10.19
C ALA A 68 3.65 -4.20 -10.12
N SER A 69 2.37 -4.17 -9.72
CA SER A 69 1.58 -2.94 -9.56
C SER A 69 2.09 -2.09 -8.40
N LEU A 70 2.65 -2.71 -7.36
CA LEU A 70 3.38 -2.02 -6.29
C LEU A 70 4.68 -1.35 -6.79
N GLY A 71 5.10 -1.60 -8.02
CA GLY A 71 6.37 -1.15 -8.60
C GLY A 71 7.56 -2.02 -8.23
N LEU A 72 7.33 -3.19 -7.64
CA LEU A 72 8.37 -4.12 -7.23
C LEU A 72 8.80 -5.03 -8.37
N LYS A 73 9.97 -5.65 -8.21
CA LYS A 73 10.52 -6.62 -9.17
C LYS A 73 9.87 -7.98 -8.93
N VAL A 74 9.23 -8.52 -9.94
CA VAL A 74 8.75 -9.91 -9.95
C VAL A 74 9.89 -10.82 -10.36
N ARG A 75 10.20 -11.80 -9.51
CA ARG A 75 11.19 -12.86 -9.80
C ARG A 75 10.47 -14.19 -9.90
N ARG A 76 10.88 -15.04 -10.85
CA ARG A 76 10.26 -16.36 -11.07
C ARG A 76 10.17 -17.18 -9.79
N THR A 77 11.25 -17.25 -9.01
CA THR A 77 11.32 -18.07 -7.79
C THR A 77 10.36 -17.60 -6.69
N VAL A 78 10.09 -16.30 -6.61
CA VAL A 78 9.13 -15.74 -5.65
C VAL A 78 7.70 -16.04 -6.14
N TYR A 79 7.43 -15.80 -7.42
CA TYR A 79 6.13 -16.10 -8.01
C TYR A 79 5.78 -17.60 -7.93
N GLU A 80 6.74 -18.48 -8.16
CA GLU A 80 6.62 -19.94 -8.03
C GLU A 80 6.13 -20.33 -6.63
N LYS A 81 6.75 -19.73 -5.60
CA LYS A 81 6.38 -19.95 -4.20
C LYS A 81 5.00 -19.39 -3.88
N ASP A 82 4.74 -18.13 -4.26
CA ASP A 82 3.49 -17.45 -3.92
C ASP A 82 2.27 -18.07 -4.62
N ALA A 83 2.45 -18.55 -5.85
CA ALA A 83 1.42 -19.21 -6.64
C ALA A 83 1.36 -20.74 -6.44
N GLU A 84 2.27 -21.32 -5.66
CA GLU A 84 2.39 -22.77 -5.41
C GLU A 84 2.41 -23.62 -6.70
N ILE A 85 3.23 -23.21 -7.67
CA ILE A 85 3.35 -23.85 -8.99
C ILE A 85 4.78 -24.32 -9.24
N GLU A 86 4.96 -25.18 -10.23
CA GLU A 86 6.28 -25.57 -10.68
C GLU A 86 6.91 -24.56 -11.66
N VAL A 87 8.24 -24.64 -11.79
CA VAL A 87 9.07 -23.77 -12.65
C VAL A 87 8.52 -23.64 -14.09
N GLY A 88 8.02 -24.73 -14.66
CA GLY A 88 7.48 -24.78 -16.02
C GLY A 88 6.27 -23.88 -16.20
N THR A 89 5.26 -24.04 -15.34
CA THR A 89 4.07 -23.19 -15.30
C THR A 89 4.41 -21.75 -14.96
N ALA A 90 5.31 -21.50 -13.99
CA ALA A 90 5.74 -20.14 -13.67
C ALA A 90 6.34 -19.40 -14.88
N ASN A 91 7.21 -20.08 -15.66
CA ASN A 91 7.78 -19.51 -16.88
C ASN A 91 6.73 -19.30 -17.99
N ARG A 92 5.71 -20.16 -18.08
CA ARG A 92 4.63 -20.02 -19.06
C ARG A 92 3.77 -18.80 -18.72
N ASP A 93 3.34 -18.68 -17.46
CA ASP A 93 2.54 -17.56 -16.98
C ASP A 93 3.26 -16.23 -17.17
N LEU A 94 4.54 -16.13 -16.75
CA LEU A 94 5.32 -14.90 -16.92
C LEU A 94 5.48 -14.50 -18.39
N ARG A 95 5.60 -15.47 -19.31
CA ARG A 95 5.59 -15.19 -20.75
C ARG A 95 4.23 -14.68 -21.22
N LEU A 96 3.12 -15.28 -20.77
CA LEU A 96 1.78 -14.80 -21.09
C LEU A 96 1.56 -13.37 -20.61
N LEU A 97 2.03 -13.03 -19.41
CA LEU A 97 1.92 -11.68 -18.85
C LEU A 97 2.75 -10.65 -19.62
N VAL A 98 3.91 -11.05 -20.14
CA VAL A 98 4.71 -10.21 -21.04
C VAL A 98 4.02 -10.04 -22.40
N SER A 99 3.53 -11.13 -22.98
CA SER A 99 2.80 -11.09 -24.26
C SER A 99 1.51 -10.28 -24.18
N ALA A 100 0.87 -10.24 -23.01
CA ALA A 100 -0.31 -9.44 -22.73
C ALA A 100 0.00 -7.94 -22.50
N GLY A 101 1.26 -7.52 -22.51
CA GLY A 101 1.67 -6.13 -22.28
C GLY A 101 1.59 -5.68 -20.81
N LEU A 102 1.37 -6.60 -19.86
CA LEU A 102 1.23 -6.27 -18.44
C LEU A 102 2.57 -6.24 -17.70
N LEU A 103 3.53 -7.05 -18.15
CA LEU A 103 4.89 -7.10 -17.62
C LEU A 103 5.93 -6.78 -18.69
N ALA A 104 7.00 -6.10 -18.28
CA ALA A 104 8.20 -5.92 -19.07
C ALA A 104 9.36 -6.74 -18.48
N PRO A 105 10.03 -7.60 -19.27
CA PRO A 105 11.21 -8.31 -18.82
C PRO A 105 12.41 -7.37 -18.72
N GLN A 106 13.27 -7.59 -17.73
CA GLN A 106 14.49 -6.82 -17.48
C GLN A 106 15.64 -7.74 -17.12
N GLY A 107 16.83 -7.47 -17.66
CA GLY A 107 18.05 -8.24 -17.44
C GLY A 107 18.14 -9.54 -18.23
N GLU A 108 19.34 -10.13 -18.24
CA GLU A 108 19.69 -11.32 -19.03
C GLU A 108 19.82 -12.59 -18.16
N THR A 109 19.50 -13.75 -18.75
CA THR A 109 19.68 -15.10 -18.19
C THR A 109 19.28 -15.25 -16.70
N LYS A 110 20.25 -15.47 -15.80
CA LYS A 110 20.04 -15.70 -14.35
C LYS A 110 19.59 -14.44 -13.60
N GLY A 111 19.80 -13.26 -14.19
CA GLY A 111 19.41 -11.98 -13.62
C GLY A 111 17.98 -11.53 -13.97
N ARG A 112 17.25 -12.31 -14.77
CA ARG A 112 15.95 -11.88 -15.32
C ARG A 112 14.92 -11.64 -14.22
N TYR A 113 14.34 -10.45 -14.24
CA TYR A 113 13.18 -10.07 -13.44
C TYR A 113 12.16 -9.35 -14.32
N TYR A 114 10.96 -9.17 -13.80
CA TYR A 114 9.87 -8.53 -14.52
C TYR A 114 9.37 -7.33 -13.71
N VAL A 115 8.95 -6.29 -14.41
CA VAL A 115 8.36 -5.10 -13.81
C VAL A 115 7.02 -4.82 -14.46
N GLY A 116 6.08 -4.22 -13.72
CA GLY A 116 4.82 -3.78 -14.29
C GLY A 116 5.04 -2.71 -15.35
N THR A 117 4.32 -2.81 -16.46
CA THR A 117 4.27 -1.77 -17.50
C THR A 117 3.59 -0.51 -16.96
N PRO A 118 3.68 0.64 -17.65
CA PRO A 118 2.98 1.85 -17.24
C PRO A 118 1.47 1.62 -17.01
N GLU A 119 0.82 0.89 -17.93
CA GLU A 119 -0.59 0.50 -17.82
C GLU A 119 -0.90 -0.19 -16.48
N LEU A 120 -0.12 -1.22 -16.11
CA LEU A 120 -0.32 -1.94 -14.86
C LEU A 120 -0.09 -1.04 -13.62
N ARG A 121 0.88 -0.11 -13.70
CA ARG A 121 1.20 0.81 -12.60
C ARG A 121 0.13 1.88 -12.42
N ASP A 122 -0.50 2.32 -13.51
CA ASP A 122 -1.49 3.38 -13.47
C ASP A 122 -2.79 2.94 -12.78
N ILE A 123 -3.12 1.65 -12.80
CA ILE A 123 -4.23 1.07 -12.01
C ILE A 123 -4.04 1.36 -10.53
N ARG A 124 -2.87 1.02 -9.97
CA ARG A 124 -2.58 1.26 -8.57
C ARG A 124 -2.55 2.76 -8.27
N LYS A 125 -2.02 3.59 -9.17
CA LYS A 125 -2.06 5.04 -9.00
C LYS A 125 -3.49 5.58 -8.97
N GLY A 126 -4.40 5.03 -9.77
CA GLY A 126 -5.83 5.35 -9.73
C GLY A 126 -6.44 5.06 -8.36
N VAL A 127 -6.28 3.84 -7.87
CA VAL A 127 -6.76 3.42 -6.54
C VAL A 127 -6.18 4.32 -5.43
N VAL A 128 -4.88 4.63 -5.51
CA VAL A 128 -4.20 5.53 -4.57
C VAL A 128 -4.68 6.99 -4.69
N GLY A 129 -5.01 7.45 -5.89
CA GLY A 129 -5.43 8.81 -6.18
C GLY A 129 -6.83 9.13 -5.64
N GLU A 130 -7.71 8.14 -5.59
CA GLU A 130 -9.08 8.25 -5.05
C GLU A 130 -9.15 8.24 -3.52
N ARG A 131 -8.00 8.16 -2.84
CA ARG A 131 -7.95 8.05 -1.37
C ARG A 131 -8.52 9.32 -0.70
N PRO A 132 -9.51 9.18 0.20
CA PRO A 132 -9.99 10.31 1.00
C PRO A 132 -8.90 10.79 1.97
N GLN A 133 -8.85 12.09 2.30
CA GLN A 133 -7.86 12.65 3.23
C GLN A 133 -8.06 12.17 4.69
N PRO A 134 -7.00 12.01 5.52
CA PRO A 134 -7.15 11.64 6.93
C PRO A 134 -8.01 12.65 7.67
N ARG A 135 -9.04 12.17 8.36
CA ARG A 135 -9.90 13.04 9.16
C ARG A 135 -9.27 13.24 10.53
N ASN A 136 -9.17 14.47 11.00
CA ASN A 136 -8.82 14.76 12.40
C ASN A 136 -10.09 15.14 13.17
N PRO A 137 -10.75 14.19 13.89
CA PRO A 137 -11.96 14.49 14.65
C PRO A 137 -11.69 15.33 15.91
N TYR A 138 -10.42 15.54 16.28
CA TYR A 138 -10.02 16.33 17.44
C TYR A 138 -9.61 17.77 17.07
N GLY A 139 -9.86 18.19 15.81
CA GLY A 139 -9.59 19.53 15.31
C GLY A 139 -10.50 20.59 15.95
N THR A 140 -9.88 21.45 16.77
CA THR A 140 -10.41 22.69 17.38
C THR A 140 -11.81 22.64 18.02
N SER A 141 -11.86 22.21 19.28
CA SER A 141 -12.75 22.85 20.26
C SER A 141 -11.91 23.85 21.07
N ARG A 142 -12.16 25.16 20.88
CA ARG A 142 -11.60 26.21 21.75
C ARG A 142 -12.02 25.86 23.20
N PRO A 143 -11.10 25.86 24.19
CA PRO A 143 -11.53 25.75 25.58
C PRO A 143 -12.44 26.93 25.91
N ARG A 144 -13.62 26.66 26.48
CA ARG A 144 -14.43 27.70 27.12
C ARG A 144 -13.56 28.30 28.22
N ARG A 145 -13.17 29.57 28.07
CA ARG A 145 -12.66 30.36 29.20
C ARG A 145 -13.82 30.55 30.15
N THR A 146 -13.85 29.79 31.23
CA THR A 146 -14.63 30.14 32.42
C THR A 146 -13.93 31.32 33.09
N VAL A 147 -14.72 32.35 33.37
CA VAL A 147 -14.35 33.62 34.02
C VAL A 147 -13.96 33.39 35.46
#